data_AF-A0A0M3J7F3-F1
#
_entry.id   AF-A0A0M3J7F3-F1
#
_cell.length_a   1.000
_cell.length_b   1.000
_cell.length_c   1.000
_cell.angle_alpha   90.00
_cell.angle_beta   90.00
_cell.angle_gamma   90.00
#
_symmetry.space_group_name_H-M   'P 1'
#
loop_
_entity.id
_entity.type
_entity.pdbx_description
1 polymer ?
#
loop_
_entity_poly.entity_id
_entity_poly.type
_entity_poly.pdbx_seq_one_letter_code
_entity_poly.pdbx_strand_id
1 'polypeptide(L)'
;MTDDFQNLPFKTRISQPFQEGQTIHALGQTTVNPKRVDFNFHRGAYKDADMPLHMSIRFDEGKLVYNTFENGNWSDNEQRLSNPFKPNEIFDLRVRILSGKYQVI
;
A
#
# COMPACT_ATOMS: atom_id res chain seq x y z
N MET A 1 -20.74 -1.23 16.22
CA MET A 1 -19.28 -1.08 16.40
C MET A 1 -18.92 0.18 15.66
N THR A 2 -18.44 1.20 16.36
CA THR A 2 -17.74 2.30 15.68
C THR A 2 -16.46 1.68 15.15
N ASP A 3 -16.32 1.61 13.83
CA ASP A 3 -15.04 1.20 13.23
C ASP A 3 -14.02 2.27 13.64
N ASP A 4 -13.08 1.92 14.52
CA ASP A 4 -12.03 2.82 14.98
C ASP A 4 -11.08 3.09 13.80
N PHE A 5 -11.35 4.18 13.07
CA PHE A 5 -10.47 4.65 12.01
C PHE A 5 -9.11 5.01 12.60
N GLN A 6 -8.05 4.50 11.97
CA GLN A 6 -6.68 4.83 12.34
C GLN A 6 -6.31 6.22 11.82
N ASN A 7 -5.63 7.01 12.64
CA ASN A 7 -5.04 8.28 12.19
C ASN A 7 -3.91 8.02 11.20
N LEU A 8 -3.86 8.81 10.13
CA LEU A 8 -2.79 8.77 9.14
C LEU A 8 -1.71 9.82 9.46
N PRO A 9 -0.40 9.51 9.27
CA PRO A 9 0.12 8.23 8.79
C PRO A 9 0.03 7.12 9.85
N PHE A 10 -0.49 5.95 9.45
CA PHE A 10 -0.53 4.76 10.29
C PHE A 10 0.68 3.88 9.99
N LYS A 11 1.47 3.55 11.02
CA LYS A 11 2.61 2.63 10.91
C LYS A 11 2.59 1.67 12.09
N THR A 12 2.67 0.37 11.79
CA THR A 12 2.72 -0.67 12.82
C THR A 12 3.77 -1.72 12.48
N ARG A 13 4.25 -2.42 13.51
CA ARG A 13 5.14 -3.57 13.37
C ARG A 13 4.30 -4.84 13.33
N ILE A 14 4.54 -5.67 12.32
CA ILE A 14 4.01 -7.04 12.30
C ILE A 14 4.93 -7.90 13.17
N SER A 15 4.34 -8.64 14.11
CA SER A 15 5.07 -9.44 15.12
C SER A 15 5.79 -10.64 14.51
N GLN A 16 5.32 -11.13 13.36
CA GLN A 16 5.92 -12.21 12.60
C GLN A 16 6.11 -11.78 11.14
N PRO A 17 7.10 -12.33 10.41
CA PRO A 17 7.20 -12.11 8.98
C PRO A 17 5.90 -12.51 8.26
N PHE A 18 5.61 -11.82 7.16
CA PHE A 18 4.53 -12.21 6.26
C PHE A 18 4.74 -13.63 5.74
N GLN A 19 3.67 -14.43 5.76
CA GLN A 19 3.67 -15.81 5.30
C GLN A 19 2.81 -15.96 4.03
N GLU A 20 3.20 -16.90 3.19
CA GLU A 20 2.41 -17.27 2.01
C GLU A 20 0.97 -17.64 2.40
N GLY A 21 0.01 -17.16 1.62
CA GLY A 21 -1.42 -17.34 1.87
C GLY A 21 -2.06 -16.25 2.73
N GLN A 22 -1.29 -15.46 3.47
CA GLN A 22 -1.83 -14.32 4.22
C GLN A 22 -2.32 -13.21 3.28
N THR A 23 -3.32 -12.46 3.75
CA THR A 23 -3.84 -11.27 3.07
C THR A 23 -3.82 -10.11 4.04
N ILE A 24 -3.18 -9.02 3.65
CA ILE A 24 -3.30 -7.74 4.36
C ILE A 24 -4.43 -6.97 3.72
N HIS A 25 -5.36 -6.48 4.55
CA HIS A 25 -6.58 -5.83 4.12
C HIS A 25 -6.63 -4.43 4.74
N ALA A 26 -6.82 -3.42 3.89
CA ALA A 26 -6.99 -2.03 4.28
C ALA A 26 -8.33 -1.52 3.74
N LEU A 27 -9.20 -1.14 4.67
CA LEU A 27 -10.42 -0.39 4.38
C LEU A 27 -10.20 1.05 4.81
N GLY A 28 -10.57 2.00 3.95
CA GLY A 28 -10.48 3.41 4.28
C GLY A 28 -11.39 4.24 3.40
N GLN A 29 -11.64 5.47 3.83
CA GLN A 29 -12.32 6.47 3.02
C GLN A 29 -11.38 7.64 2.79
N THR A 30 -11.31 8.11 1.55
CA THR A 30 -10.51 9.28 1.22
C THR A 30 -11.26 10.57 1.49
N THR A 31 -10.55 11.70 1.57
CA THR A 31 -11.18 13.02 1.59
C THR A 31 -11.82 13.34 0.23
N VAL A 32 -12.50 14.49 0.11
CA VAL A 32 -13.14 14.92 -1.15
C VAL A 32 -12.13 15.15 -2.28
N ASN A 33 -10.93 15.62 -1.96
CA ASN A 33 -9.88 15.94 -2.93
C ASN A 33 -8.54 15.30 -2.50
N PRO A 34 -8.45 13.97 -2.46
CA PRO A 34 -7.22 13.30 -2.07
C PRO A 34 -6.19 13.48 -3.19
N LYS A 35 -4.92 13.65 -2.83
CA LYS A 35 -3.84 13.55 -3.81
C LYS A 35 -3.41 12.09 -3.94
N ARG A 36 -3.04 11.47 -2.81
CA ARG A 36 -2.45 10.13 -2.80
C ARG A 36 -2.84 9.35 -1.55
N VAL A 37 -2.88 8.03 -1.69
CA VAL A 37 -2.89 7.07 -0.58
C VAL A 37 -1.77 6.07 -0.83
N ASP A 38 -0.83 6.00 0.11
CA ASP A 38 0.31 5.09 0.01
C ASP A 38 0.12 3.91 0.98
N PHE A 39 0.37 2.70 0.47
CA PHE A 39 0.30 1.45 1.21
C PHE A 39 1.63 0.70 1.02
N ASN A 40 2.41 0.60 2.10
CA ASN A 40 3.79 0.14 2.04
C ASN A 40 4.04 -1.03 2.99
N PHE A 41 4.80 -2.01 2.51
CA PHE A 41 5.44 -3.01 3.36
C PHE A 41 6.90 -2.64 3.55
N HIS A 42 7.31 -2.45 4.81
CA HIS A 42 8.69 -2.12 5.16
C HIS A 42 9.45 -3.33 5.71
N ARG A 43 10.71 -3.48 5.30
CA ARG A 43 11.67 -4.41 5.92
C ARG A 43 12.45 -3.68 7.02
N GLY A 44 11.77 -3.43 8.14
CA GLY A 44 12.35 -2.79 9.32
C GLY A 44 11.68 -1.46 9.69
N ALA A 45 12.15 -0.84 10.77
CA ALA A 45 11.52 0.34 11.35
C ALA A 45 12.25 1.66 11.04
N TYR A 46 13.47 1.60 10.50
CA TYR A 46 14.30 2.76 10.22
C TYR A 46 13.75 3.60 9.05
N LYS A 47 14.21 4.84 8.95
CA LYS A 47 13.69 5.86 8.01
C LYS A 47 13.76 5.39 6.55
N ASP A 48 14.89 4.81 6.18
CA ASP A 48 15.19 4.40 4.80
C ASP A 48 15.10 2.88 4.64
N ALA A 49 14.17 2.26 5.38
CA ALA A 49 13.93 0.82 5.30
C ALA A 49 13.47 0.42 3.90
N ASP A 50 14.09 -0.64 3.37
CA ASP A 50 13.67 -1.26 2.12
C ASP A 50 12.15 -1.48 2.15
N MET A 51 11.52 -1.24 1.02
CA MET A 51 10.10 -1.50 0.82
C MET A 51 9.94 -2.57 -0.26
N PRO A 52 9.80 -3.85 0.13
CA PRO A 52 9.46 -4.92 -0.79
C PRO A 52 8.21 -4.62 -1.62
N LEU A 53 7.28 -3.83 -1.05
CA LEU A 53 6.12 -3.30 -1.75
C LEU A 53 5.89 -1.84 -1.36
N HIS A 54 5.92 -0.96 -2.35
CA HIS A 54 5.28 0.35 -2.32
C HIS A 54 4.10 0.33 -3.28
N MET A 55 2.93 0.72 -2.79
CA MET A 55 1.75 0.94 -3.60
C MET A 55 1.24 2.35 -3.36
N SER A 56 0.92 3.06 -4.44
CA SER A 56 0.43 4.45 -4.37
C SER A 56 -0.79 4.61 -5.26
N ILE A 57 -1.95 4.86 -4.65
CA ILE A 57 -3.16 5.31 -5.35
C ILE A 57 -2.98 6.82 -5.58
N ARG A 58 -2.65 7.22 -6.80
CA ARG A 58 -2.39 8.60 -7.20
C ARG A 58 -3.60 9.18 -7.92
N PHE A 59 -4.47 9.85 -7.18
CA PHE A 59 -5.69 10.47 -7.71
C PHE A 59 -5.37 11.64 -8.63
N ASP A 60 -4.29 12.36 -8.35
CA ASP A 60 -3.74 13.44 -9.17
C ASP A 60 -3.23 12.97 -10.54
N GLU A 61 -2.74 11.73 -10.63
CA GLU A 61 -2.26 11.12 -11.88
C GLU A 61 -3.31 10.20 -12.54
N GLY A 62 -4.38 9.84 -11.83
CA GLY A 62 -5.32 8.79 -12.25
C GLY A 62 -4.66 7.41 -12.33
N LYS A 63 -3.63 7.15 -11.53
CA LYS A 63 -2.83 5.92 -11.57
C LYS A 63 -2.79 5.18 -10.25
N LEU A 64 -2.71 3.86 -10.34
CA LEU A 64 -2.27 2.99 -9.25
C LEU A 64 -0.85 2.54 -9.59
N VAL A 65 0.11 2.89 -8.74
CA VAL A 65 1.54 2.63 -8.95
C VAL A 65 2.03 1.55 -7.99
N TYR A 66 2.85 0.64 -8.48
CA TYR A 66 3.57 -0.34 -7.66
C TYR A 66 5.06 -0.25 -7.94
N ASN A 67 5.87 -0.27 -6.89
CA ASN A 67 7.31 -0.32 -7.02
C ASN A 67 7.95 -1.01 -5.81
N THR A 68 9.24 -1.30 -5.92
CA THR A 68 10.10 -1.78 -4.83
C THR A 68 11.17 -0.73 -4.57
N PHE A 69 11.47 -0.50 -3.29
CA PHE A 69 12.58 0.36 -2.87
C PHE A 69 13.61 -0.51 -2.14
N GLU A 70 14.82 -0.64 -2.67
CA GLU A 70 15.88 -1.46 -2.09
C GLU A 70 17.22 -0.73 -2.17
N ASN A 71 18.01 -0.82 -1.09
CA ASN A 71 19.35 -0.21 -1.02
C ASN A 71 19.35 1.29 -1.38
N GLY A 72 18.32 2.02 -0.95
CA GLY A 72 18.21 3.45 -1.20
C GLY A 72 17.69 3.84 -2.59
N ASN A 73 17.30 2.88 -3.43
CA ASN A 73 16.90 3.13 -4.81
C ASN A 73 15.52 2.53 -5.13
N TRP A 74 14.76 3.25 -5.95
CA TRP A 74 13.55 2.70 -6.57
C TRP A 74 13.94 1.79 -7.73
N SER A 75 13.20 0.70 -7.90
CA SER A 75 13.38 -0.18 -9.06
C SER A 75 12.93 0.50 -10.35
N ASP A 76 13.64 0.23 -11.44
CA ASP A 76 13.28 0.67 -12.80
C ASP A 76 12.01 -0.04 -13.32
N ASN A 77 11.62 -1.16 -12.70
CA ASN A 77 10.46 -1.96 -13.09
C ASN A 77 9.14 -1.45 -12.46
N GLU A 78 8.97 -0.14 -12.32
CA GLU A 78 7.74 0.48 -11.81
C GLU A 78 6.54 0.08 -12.68
N GLN A 79 5.45 -0.36 -12.03
CA GLN A 79 4.20 -0.70 -12.69
C GLN A 79 3.17 0.41 -12.49
N ARG A 80 2.44 0.75 -13.56
CA ARG A 80 1.39 1.76 -13.53
C ARG A 80 0.10 1.22 -14.15
N LEU A 81 -0.96 1.16 -13.36
CA LEU A 81 -2.30 0.81 -13.81
C LEU A 81 -3.23 2.02 -13.74
N SER A 82 -4.39 1.93 -14.41
CA SER A 82 -5.46 2.90 -14.18
C SER A 82 -5.91 2.83 -12.73
N ASN A 83 -6.12 3.98 -12.08
CA ASN A 83 -6.70 4.03 -10.75
C ASN A 83 -8.17 3.56 -10.80
N PRO A 84 -8.57 2.49 -10.09
CA PRO A 84 -9.97 2.06 -10.03
C PRO A 84 -10.77 2.80 -8.94
N PHE A 85 -10.11 3.53 -8.05
CA PHE A 85 -10.73 4.17 -6.89
C PHE A 85 -11.18 5.61 -7.17
N LYS A 86 -12.24 6.03 -6.50
CA LYS A 86 -12.79 7.39 -6.60
C LYS A 86 -12.57 8.20 -5.32
N PRO A 87 -12.37 9.52 -5.43
CA PRO A 87 -12.35 10.42 -4.28
C PRO A 87 -13.63 10.33 -3.43
N ASN A 88 -13.51 10.55 -2.12
CA ASN A 88 -14.59 10.53 -1.14
C ASN A 88 -15.35 9.18 -1.00
N GLU A 89 -14.92 8.14 -1.71
CA GLU A 89 -15.48 6.80 -1.61
C GLU A 89 -14.62 5.91 -0.72
N ILE A 90 -15.23 4.82 -0.25
CA ILE A 90 -14.53 3.76 0.47
C ILE A 90 -13.68 2.98 -0.54
N PHE A 91 -12.42 2.77 -0.22
CA PHE A 91 -11.58 1.79 -0.90
C PHE A 91 -11.43 0.53 -0.04
N ASP A 92 -11.50 -0.63 -0.70
CA ASP A 92 -11.16 -1.95 -0.17
C ASP A 92 -9.90 -2.40 -0.92
N LEU A 93 -8.77 -2.43 -0.23
CA LEU A 93 -7.49 -2.83 -0.79
C LEU A 93 -7.02 -4.11 -0.11
N ARG A 94 -6.76 -5.15 -0.90
CA ARG A 94 -6.25 -6.42 -0.40
C ARG A 94 -4.95 -6.79 -1.09
N VAL A 95 -3.95 -7.12 -0.28
CA VAL A 95 -2.66 -7.61 -0.78
C VAL A 95 -2.45 -9.02 -0.26
N ARG A 96 -2.57 -9.99 -1.16
CA ARG A 96 -2.32 -11.40 -0.88
C ARG A 96 -0.85 -11.73 -1.12
N ILE A 97 -0.23 -12.39 -0.15
CA ILE A 97 1.14 -12.87 -0.21
C ILE A 97 1.13 -14.24 -0.87
N LEU A 98 1.81 -14.37 -2.01
CA LEU A 98 1.98 -15.62 -2.75
C LEU A 98 3.47 -15.95 -2.86
N SER A 99 3.78 -17.19 -3.24
CA SER A 99 5.16 -17.58 -3.52
C SER A 99 5.80 -16.65 -4.56
N GLY A 100 6.79 -15.87 -4.12
CA GLY A 100 7.58 -14.96 -4.95
C GLY A 100 6.86 -13.71 -5.48
N LYS A 101 5.62 -13.41 -5.06
CA LYS A 101 4.88 -12.22 -5.55
C LYS A 101 3.80 -11.73 -4.59
N TYR A 102 3.42 -10.46 -4.76
CA TYR A 102 2.21 -9.89 -4.18
C TYR A 102 1.10 -9.87 -5.23
N GLN A 103 -0.10 -10.28 -4.84
CA GLN A 103 -1.30 -10.10 -5.65
C GLN A 103 -2.17 -9.03 -5.02
N VAL A 104 -2.49 -8.01 -5.81
CA VAL A 104 -3.41 -6.94 -5.41
C VAL A 104 -4.79 -7.31 -5.92
N ILE A 105 -5.78 -7.27 -5.02
CA ILE A 105 -7.17 -7.66 -5.26
C ILE A 105 -8.05 -6.46 -4.90
#